data_AF-A0A7C1CXJ3-F1
#
_entry.id   AF-A0A7C1CXJ3-F1
#
_cell.length_a   1.000
_cell.length_b   1.000
_cell.length_c   1.000
_cell.angle_alpha   90.00
_cell.angle_beta   90.00
_cell.angle_gamma   90.00
#
_symmetry.space_group_name_H-M   'P 1'
#
loop_
_entity.id
_entity.type
_entity.pdbx_description
1 polymer ?
#
loop_
_entity_poly.entity_id
_entity_poly.type
_entity_poly.pdbx_seq_one_letter_code
_entity_poly.pdbx_strand_id
1 'polypeptide(L)'
;MFYELYLRSFFDGNGDGIGDLIGAERKLDYLANLGIEGIWLLPILQSPSYHGYSVTDFFNVNPIYGNLKELRSFLSSAHKLGLKVILDLPINHTSPNHEWFLKALDGDKPYRDWYLFLKNEEWLKARRHWDGEKVWTDYSGQLAYTLFGPGSPDLNYESPSLW
;
A
#
# COMPACT_ATOMS: atom_id res chain seq x y z
N MET A 1 5.85 -10.93 -20.56
CA MET A 1 6.77 -11.22 -19.43
C MET A 1 6.82 -10.01 -18.52
N PHE A 2 6.55 -10.20 -17.22
CA PHE A 2 6.59 -9.13 -16.22
C PHE A 2 7.73 -9.34 -15.23
N TYR A 3 8.29 -8.24 -14.72
CA TYR A 3 9.30 -8.25 -13.66
C TYR A 3 8.74 -7.59 -12.41
N GLU A 4 8.62 -8.34 -11.32
CA GLU A 4 8.24 -7.81 -10.01
C GLU A 4 9.43 -7.08 -9.38
N LEU A 5 9.22 -5.82 -9.00
CA LEU A 5 10.28 -4.91 -8.58
C LEU A 5 9.98 -4.35 -7.19
N TYR A 6 10.79 -4.77 -6.22
CA TYR A 6 10.84 -4.17 -4.89
C TYR A 6 11.90 -3.05 -4.87
N LEU A 7 11.46 -1.78 -4.89
CA LEU A 7 12.36 -0.63 -5.02
C LEU A 7 13.49 -0.64 -4.00
N ARG A 8 13.14 -0.85 -2.72
CA ARG A 8 14.06 -0.75 -1.58
C ARG A 8 15.34 -1.57 -1.74
N SER A 9 15.25 -2.71 -2.44
CA SER A 9 16.36 -3.65 -2.61
C SER A 9 16.90 -3.71 -4.03
N PHE A 10 16.38 -2.90 -4.96
CA PHE A 10 16.75 -3.00 -6.37
C PHE A 10 18.02 -2.21 -6.71
N PHE A 11 17.99 -0.88 -6.58
CA PHE A 11 19.15 -0.05 -6.87
C PHE A 11 19.03 1.34 -6.23
N ASP A 12 20.06 1.75 -5.49
CA ASP A 12 20.17 3.06 -4.85
C ASP A 12 20.61 4.14 -5.86
N GLY A 13 19.82 5.20 -5.98
CA GLY A 13 20.05 6.32 -6.87
C GLY A 13 20.72 7.53 -6.22
N ASN A 14 20.67 7.65 -4.89
CA ASN A 14 21.02 8.86 -4.16
C ASN A 14 22.19 8.69 -3.16
N GLY A 15 22.59 7.45 -2.86
CA GLY A 15 23.72 7.11 -2.01
C GLY A 15 23.38 6.89 -0.52
N ASP A 16 22.11 6.76 -0.15
CA ASP A 16 21.66 6.50 1.22
C ASP A 16 21.59 5.00 1.59
N GLY A 17 21.89 4.11 0.64
CA GLY A 17 21.85 2.66 0.82
C GLY A 17 20.47 2.03 0.64
N ILE A 18 19.46 2.80 0.24
CA ILE A 18 18.10 2.34 -0.03
C ILE A 18 17.79 2.51 -1.52
N GLY A 19 17.22 1.46 -2.13
CA GLY A 19 16.81 1.56 -3.52
C GLY A 19 15.61 2.49 -3.71
N ASP A 20 15.66 3.33 -4.75
CA ASP A 20 14.73 4.43 -4.99
C ASP A 20 14.35 4.59 -6.48
N LEU A 21 13.44 5.51 -6.78
CA LEU A 21 12.95 5.73 -8.16
C LEU A 21 14.06 6.21 -9.11
N ILE A 22 15.01 7.01 -8.62
CA ILE A 22 16.16 7.47 -9.41
C ILE A 22 17.06 6.29 -9.79
N GLY A 23 17.31 5.41 -8.83
CA GLY A 23 18.10 4.21 -9.03
C GLY A 23 17.42 3.22 -9.96
N ALA A 24 16.12 3.00 -9.80
CA ALA A 24 15.33 2.20 -10.72
C ALA A 24 15.34 2.76 -12.16
N GLU A 25 15.20 4.08 -12.31
CA GLU A 25 15.27 4.75 -13.61
C GLU A 25 16.61 4.51 -14.31
N ARG A 26 17.74 4.56 -13.58
CA ARG A 26 19.08 4.24 -14.11
C ARG A 26 19.26 2.80 -14.59
N LYS A 27 18.35 1.89 -14.22
CA LYS A 27 18.39 0.47 -14.59
C LYS A 27 17.34 0.07 -15.62
N LEU A 28 16.58 1.02 -16.17
CA LEU A 28 15.57 0.71 -17.19
C LEU A 28 16.18 0.10 -18.45
N ASP A 29 17.38 0.52 -18.87
CA ASP A 29 18.07 -0.10 -20.02
C ASP A 29 18.42 -1.58 -19.73
N TYR A 30 18.82 -1.90 -18.50
CA TYR A 30 19.05 -3.28 -18.09
C TYR A 30 17.76 -4.10 -18.16
N LEU A 31 16.65 -3.54 -17.64
CA LEU A 31 15.34 -4.21 -17.66
C LEU A 31 14.83 -4.40 -19.10
N ALA A 32 14.98 -3.40 -19.98
CA ALA A 32 14.62 -3.50 -21.38
C ALA A 32 15.46 -4.57 -22.11
N ASN A 33 16.78 -4.60 -21.87
CA ASN A 33 17.68 -5.60 -22.45
C ASN A 33 17.41 -7.03 -21.94
N LEU A 34 16.84 -7.17 -20.73
CA LEU A 34 16.38 -8.46 -20.24
C LEU A 34 15.20 -9.02 -21.06
N GLY A 35 14.53 -8.18 -21.86
CA GLY A 35 13.44 -8.58 -22.74
C GLY A 35 12.07 -8.64 -22.05
N ILE A 36 11.90 -7.95 -20.92
CA ILE A 36 10.61 -7.85 -20.23
C ILE A 36 9.70 -6.85 -20.95
N GLU A 37 8.39 -7.04 -20.82
CA GLU A 37 7.38 -6.15 -21.42
C GLU A 37 6.79 -5.19 -20.39
N GLY A 38 6.93 -5.51 -19.11
CA GLY A 38 6.45 -4.64 -18.04
C GLY A 38 7.07 -4.89 -16.69
N ILE A 39 7.00 -3.85 -15.86
CA ILE A 39 7.44 -3.82 -14.48
C ILE A 39 6.19 -3.83 -13.60
N TRP A 40 6.11 -4.77 -12.67
CA TRP A 40 5.19 -4.70 -11.55
C TRP A 40 5.92 -4.10 -10.37
N LEU A 41 5.59 -2.86 -10.04
CA LEU A 41 6.19 -2.11 -8.96
C LEU A 41 5.43 -2.42 -7.66
N LEU A 42 6.10 -3.07 -6.71
CA LEU A 42 5.57 -3.31 -5.37
C LEU A 42 5.24 -1.98 -4.65
N PRO A 43 4.46 -1.99 -3.55
CA PRO A 43 3.86 -0.77 -3.02
C PRO A 43 4.86 0.38 -2.78
N ILE A 44 4.63 1.49 -3.49
CA ILE A 44 5.44 2.71 -3.40
C ILE A 44 4.74 3.85 -2.64
N LEU A 45 3.50 3.62 -2.21
CA LEU A 45 2.68 4.62 -1.54
C LEU A 45 3.21 4.88 -0.12
N GLN A 46 2.87 6.04 0.43
CA GLN A 46 3.32 6.41 1.77
C GLN A 46 2.79 5.41 2.80
N SER A 47 3.72 4.81 3.55
CA SER A 47 3.44 3.77 4.54
C SER A 47 4.56 3.75 5.59
N PRO A 48 4.25 3.51 6.89
CA PRO A 48 5.26 3.32 7.93
C PRO A 48 5.93 1.94 7.85
N SER A 49 5.31 0.98 7.16
CA SER A 49 5.85 -0.36 6.99
C SER A 49 6.89 -0.42 5.87
N TYR A 50 7.92 -1.26 6.05
CA TYR A 50 8.98 -1.44 5.05
C TYR A 50 8.46 -2.03 3.73
N HIS A 51 7.42 -2.86 3.79
CA HIS A 51 6.82 -3.53 2.64
C HIS A 51 5.75 -2.69 1.93
N GLY A 52 5.26 -1.61 2.55
CA GLY A 52 4.39 -0.62 1.90
C GLY A 52 2.89 -0.96 1.86
N TYR A 53 2.47 -2.12 2.40
CA TYR A 53 1.06 -2.57 2.35
C TYR A 53 0.14 -1.89 3.38
N SER A 54 0.67 -1.19 4.38
CA SER A 54 -0.11 -0.41 5.35
C SER A 54 -0.12 1.08 4.95
N VAL A 55 -0.94 1.45 3.97
CA VAL A 55 -0.90 2.79 3.34
C VAL A 55 -1.50 3.86 4.27
N THR A 56 -0.79 4.98 4.42
CA THR A 56 -1.27 6.18 5.13
C THR A 56 -1.74 7.30 4.19
N ASP A 57 -1.28 7.27 2.94
CA ASP A 57 -1.68 8.23 1.90
C ASP A 57 -1.54 7.59 0.52
N PHE A 58 -2.66 7.45 -0.19
CA PHE A 58 -2.72 6.89 -1.54
C PHE A 58 -2.31 7.87 -2.65
N PHE A 59 -2.15 9.15 -2.33
CA PHE A 59 -1.87 10.22 -3.30
C PHE A 59 -0.39 10.61 -3.36
N ASN A 60 0.44 10.09 -2.45
CA ASN A 60 1.85 10.39 -2.37
C ASN A 60 2.73 9.14 -2.43
N VAL A 61 3.92 9.32 -2.99
CA VAL A 61 4.99 8.32 -2.97
C VAL A 61 5.64 8.35 -1.58
N ASN A 62 6.05 7.18 -1.08
CA ASN A 62 6.81 7.07 0.15
C ASN A 62 8.12 7.87 0.03
N PRO A 63 8.41 8.84 0.91
CA PRO A 63 9.59 9.69 0.81
C PRO A 63 10.93 8.93 0.75
N ILE A 64 10.98 7.70 1.27
CA ILE A 64 12.19 6.85 1.18
C ILE A 64 12.52 6.40 -0.25
N TYR A 65 11.54 6.44 -1.16
CA TYR A 65 11.70 6.06 -2.57
C TYR A 65 11.75 7.26 -3.51
N GLY A 66 11.44 8.45 -3.01
CA GLY A 66 11.37 9.68 -3.78
C GLY A 66 10.01 10.38 -3.69
N ASN A 67 9.65 11.08 -4.77
CA ASN A 67 8.43 11.90 -4.86
C ASN A 67 7.67 11.72 -6.18
N LEU A 68 6.51 12.37 -6.32
CA LEU A 68 5.68 12.29 -7.51
C LEU A 68 6.37 12.80 -8.80
N LYS A 69 7.32 13.72 -8.71
CA LYS A 69 8.09 14.19 -9.88
C LYS A 69 9.05 13.11 -10.36
N GLU A 70 9.75 12.44 -9.45
CA GLU A 70 10.62 11.31 -9.76
C GLU A 70 9.82 10.12 -10.30
N LEU A 71 8.64 9.83 -9.74
CA LEU A 71 7.76 8.79 -10.29
C LEU A 71 7.36 9.11 -11.73
N ARG A 72 6.99 10.36 -12.03
CA ARG A 72 6.68 10.79 -13.40
C ARG A 72 7.89 10.66 -14.34
N SER A 73 9.09 10.94 -13.86
CA SER A 73 10.34 10.75 -14.62
C SER A 73 10.54 9.28 -14.96
N PHE A 74 10.52 8.40 -13.95
CA PHE A 74 10.64 6.95 -14.10
C PHE A 74 9.62 6.39 -15.11
N LEU A 75 8.33 6.74 -14.97
CA LEU A 75 7.28 6.29 -15.87
C LEU A 75 7.51 6.75 -17.32
N SER A 76 7.90 8.02 -17.51
CA SER A 76 8.21 8.56 -18.83
C SER A 76 9.38 7.83 -19.49
N SER A 77 10.45 7.58 -18.74
CA SER A 77 11.64 6.86 -19.21
C SER A 77 11.33 5.39 -19.51
N ALA A 78 10.54 4.72 -18.67
CA ALA A 78 10.10 3.34 -18.91
C ALA A 78 9.27 3.24 -20.20
N HIS A 79 8.31 4.14 -20.39
CA HIS A 79 7.46 4.17 -21.58
C HIS A 79 8.25 4.45 -22.87
N LYS A 80 9.30 5.27 -22.84
CA LYS A 80 10.18 5.49 -24.00
C LYS A 80 10.90 4.22 -24.45
N LEU A 81 11.15 3.30 -23.52
CA LEU A 81 11.75 1.99 -23.79
C LEU A 81 10.71 0.91 -24.12
N GLY A 82 9.43 1.27 -24.25
CA GLY A 82 8.33 0.35 -24.52
C GLY A 82 7.87 -0.49 -23.32
N LEU A 83 8.45 -0.27 -22.13
CA LEU A 83 8.08 -0.97 -20.91
C LEU A 83 6.74 -0.46 -20.37
N LYS A 84 5.84 -1.37 -19.98
CA LYS A 84 4.64 -1.02 -19.20
C LYS A 84 4.96 -0.99 -17.71
N VAL A 85 4.23 -0.20 -16.93
CA VAL A 85 4.37 -0.18 -15.47
C VAL A 85 3.01 -0.42 -14.83
N ILE A 86 2.95 -1.40 -13.93
CA ILE A 86 1.81 -1.73 -13.09
C ILE A 86 2.20 -1.41 -11.66
N LEU A 87 1.34 -0.68 -10.95
CA LEU A 87 1.53 -0.39 -9.53
C LEU A 87 0.76 -1.40 -8.69
N ASP A 88 1.40 -1.93 -7.66
CA ASP A 88 0.70 -2.60 -6.58
C ASP A 88 -0.13 -1.59 -5.78
N LEU A 89 -1.41 -1.88 -5.60
CA LEU A 89 -2.39 -0.98 -5.02
C LEU A 89 -3.19 -1.70 -3.93
N PRO A 90 -2.72 -1.69 -2.67
CA PRO A 90 -3.34 -2.41 -1.57
C PRO A 90 -4.53 -1.63 -1.00
N ILE A 91 -5.66 -1.67 -1.70
CA ILE A 91 -6.88 -0.92 -1.35
C ILE A 91 -7.84 -1.68 -0.44
N ASN A 92 -7.56 -2.94 -0.07
CA ASN A 92 -8.43 -3.68 0.86
C ASN A 92 -8.54 -3.00 2.24
N HIS A 93 -7.47 -2.35 2.68
CA HIS A 93 -7.33 -1.78 4.02
C HIS A 93 -6.44 -0.54 3.97
N THR A 94 -6.39 0.20 5.07
CA THR A 94 -5.43 1.29 5.25
C THR A 94 -4.54 1.03 6.46
N SER A 95 -3.57 1.89 6.72
CA SER A 95 -2.87 1.97 8.00
C SER A 95 -3.82 2.42 9.12
N PRO A 96 -3.61 2.02 10.39
CA PRO A 96 -4.28 2.64 11.53
C PRO A 96 -3.92 4.13 11.71
N ASN A 97 -2.84 4.60 11.07
CA ASN A 97 -2.45 6.01 11.06
C ASN A 97 -3.04 6.78 9.86
N HIS A 98 -3.86 6.15 9.02
CA HIS A 98 -4.51 6.81 7.90
C HIS A 98 -5.57 7.79 8.41
N GLU A 99 -5.63 8.99 7.82
CA GLU A 99 -6.57 10.06 8.24
C GLU A 99 -8.01 9.56 8.33
N TRP A 100 -8.43 8.77 7.34
CA TRP A 100 -9.76 8.14 7.31
C TRP A 100 -10.03 7.26 8.54
N PHE A 101 -9.07 6.43 8.97
CA PHE A 101 -9.28 5.55 10.12
C PHE A 101 -9.32 6.34 11.43
N LEU A 102 -8.47 7.37 11.57
CA LEU A 102 -8.48 8.26 12.72
C LEU A 102 -9.85 8.96 12.87
N LYS A 103 -10.35 9.54 11.77
CA LYS A 103 -11.70 10.13 11.71
C LYS A 103 -12.80 9.11 12.00
N ALA A 104 -12.64 7.87 11.54
CA ALA A 104 -13.59 6.80 11.82
C ALA A 104 -13.63 6.42 13.31
N LEU A 105 -12.50 6.46 14.01
CA LEU A 105 -12.43 6.27 15.46
C LEU A 105 -13.08 7.43 16.22
N ASP A 106 -12.97 8.65 15.72
CA ASP A 106 -13.64 9.84 16.27
C ASP A 106 -15.16 9.85 15.99
N GLY A 107 -15.64 8.95 15.13
CA GLY A 107 -17.06 8.83 14.78
C GLY A 107 -17.50 9.75 13.64
N ASP A 108 -16.56 10.42 12.98
CA ASP A 108 -16.84 11.38 11.91
C ASP A 108 -17.42 10.69 10.67
N LYS A 109 -18.55 11.17 10.18
CA LYS A 109 -19.13 10.71 8.92
C LYS A 109 -18.56 11.47 7.72
N PRO A 110 -18.32 10.82 6.57
CA PRO A 110 -18.67 9.43 6.27
C PRO A 110 -17.64 8.38 6.74
N TYR A 111 -16.46 8.80 7.21
CA TYR A 111 -15.32 7.93 7.53
C TYR A 111 -15.66 6.80 8.52
N ARG A 112 -16.54 7.04 9.49
CA ARG A 112 -17.03 6.00 10.40
C ARG A 112 -17.57 4.78 9.66
N ASP A 113 -18.30 5.01 8.57
CA ASP A 113 -18.92 3.96 7.78
C ASP A 113 -17.94 3.33 6.78
N TRP A 114 -16.75 3.91 6.58
CA TRP A 114 -15.71 3.40 5.68
C TRP A 114 -14.91 2.24 6.28
N TYR A 115 -15.09 1.91 7.55
CA TYR A 115 -14.41 0.78 8.21
C TYR A 115 -15.40 -0.17 8.87
N LEU A 116 -14.95 -1.39 9.08
CA LEU A 116 -15.73 -2.45 9.71
C LEU A 116 -15.50 -2.44 11.23
N PHE A 117 -16.50 -1.96 11.98
CA PHE A 117 -16.52 -2.08 13.44
C PHE A 117 -17.44 -3.22 13.88
N LEU A 118 -17.10 -3.88 14.99
CA LEU A 118 -17.85 -5.01 15.53
C LEU A 118 -19.28 -4.59 15.87
N LYS A 119 -20.26 -5.31 15.32
CA LYS A 119 -21.70 -5.10 15.58
C LYS A 119 -22.36 -6.25 16.35
N ASN A 120 -21.70 -7.41 16.41
CA ASN A 120 -22.20 -8.61 17.06
C ASN A 120 -21.04 -9.34 17.76
N GLU A 121 -21.15 -9.57 19.06
CA GLU A 121 -20.14 -10.25 19.88
C GLU A 121 -19.85 -11.68 19.40
N GLU A 122 -20.82 -12.37 18.78
CA GLU A 122 -20.60 -13.70 18.22
C GLU A 122 -19.50 -13.71 17.15
N TRP A 123 -19.24 -12.58 16.48
CA TRP A 123 -18.20 -12.46 15.47
C TRP A 123 -16.79 -12.44 16.06
N LEU A 124 -16.63 -12.26 17.38
CA LEU A 124 -15.32 -12.29 18.05
C LEU A 124 -14.64 -13.66 17.96
N LYS A 125 -15.38 -14.73 17.68
CA LYS A 125 -14.83 -16.06 17.43
C LYS A 125 -14.21 -16.20 16.04
N ALA A 126 -14.47 -15.26 15.12
CA ALA A 126 -13.92 -15.31 13.77
C ALA A 126 -12.39 -15.33 13.81
N ARG A 127 -11.81 -16.17 12.94
CA ARG A 127 -10.36 -16.32 12.77
C ARG A 127 -10.03 -16.30 11.29
N ARG A 128 -8.81 -15.89 10.98
CA ARG A 128 -8.25 -15.93 9.65
C ARG A 128 -8.02 -17.38 9.23
N HIS A 129 -8.37 -17.73 8.00
CA HIS A 129 -8.49 -19.14 7.61
C HIS A 129 -7.15 -19.87 7.41
N TRP A 130 -6.05 -19.15 7.17
CA TRP A 130 -4.76 -19.76 6.86
C TRP A 130 -3.83 -19.95 8.05
N ASP A 131 -3.93 -19.11 9.08
CA ASP A 131 -3.06 -19.15 10.28
C ASP A 131 -3.84 -19.18 11.61
N GLY A 132 -5.18 -19.06 11.56
CA GLY A 132 -6.03 -19.07 12.74
C GLY A 132 -5.90 -17.81 13.61
N GLU A 133 -5.29 -16.73 13.14
CA GLU A 133 -5.17 -15.48 13.91
C GLU A 133 -6.50 -14.76 14.09
N LYS A 134 -6.58 -13.93 15.13
CA LYS A 134 -7.75 -13.07 15.37
C LYS A 134 -7.85 -12.00 14.29
N VAL A 135 -9.09 -11.64 13.94
CA VAL A 135 -9.42 -10.63 12.91
C VAL A 135 -10.13 -9.40 13.47
N TRP A 136 -10.30 -9.33 14.80
CA TRP A 136 -10.84 -8.15 15.49
C TRP A 136 -9.77 -7.61 16.42
N THR A 137 -9.42 -6.33 16.23
CA THR A 137 -8.41 -5.60 17.02
C THR A 137 -9.06 -4.46 17.75
N ASP A 138 -8.71 -4.27 19.03
CA ASP A 138 -9.20 -3.18 19.85
C ASP A 138 -8.40 -1.89 19.60
N TYR A 139 -9.09 -0.81 19.25
CA TYR A 139 -8.56 0.53 19.11
C TYR A 139 -9.29 1.45 20.09
N SER A 140 -8.76 1.55 21.31
CA SER A 140 -9.32 2.39 22.39
C SER A 140 -10.78 2.08 22.72
N GLY A 141 -11.11 0.79 22.89
CA GLY A 141 -12.47 0.32 23.21
C GLY A 141 -13.36 0.09 21.99
N GLN A 142 -12.83 0.30 20.78
CA GLN A 142 -13.55 0.08 19.52
C GLN A 142 -12.92 -1.07 18.75
N LEU A 143 -13.65 -2.18 18.62
CA LEU A 143 -13.18 -3.37 17.91
C LEU A 143 -13.36 -3.19 16.40
N ALA A 144 -12.26 -3.04 15.66
CA ALA A 144 -12.24 -2.95 14.21
C ALA A 144 -11.78 -4.27 13.57
N TYR A 145 -12.32 -4.58 12.39
CA TYR A 145 -11.91 -5.73 11.61
C TYR A 145 -10.54 -5.47 10.96
N THR A 146 -9.63 -6.42 11.11
CA THR A 146 -8.24 -6.33 10.67
C THR A 146 -7.80 -7.69 10.13
N LEU A 147 -8.19 -8.01 8.89
CA LEU A 147 -7.90 -9.30 8.27
C LEU A 147 -6.41 -9.58 8.28
N PHE A 148 -5.57 -8.61 7.93
CA PHE A 148 -4.10 -8.76 7.90
C PHE A 148 -3.40 -8.30 9.19
N GLY A 149 -4.16 -8.21 10.29
CA GLY A 149 -3.65 -7.89 11.62
C GLY A 149 -3.68 -6.39 11.95
N PRO A 150 -3.25 -6.00 13.17
CA PRO A 150 -3.46 -4.66 13.74
C PRO A 150 -2.88 -3.47 12.93
N GLY A 151 -2.02 -3.72 11.95
CA GLY A 151 -1.48 -2.69 11.05
C GLY A 151 -2.39 -2.37 9.86
N SER A 152 -3.53 -3.04 9.73
CA SER A 152 -4.34 -3.08 8.51
C SER A 152 -5.86 -3.11 8.80
N PRO A 153 -6.46 -2.06 9.39
CA PRO A 153 -7.92 -1.96 9.48
C PRO A 153 -8.59 -1.96 8.11
N ASP A 154 -9.53 -2.90 7.92
CA ASP A 154 -10.19 -3.16 6.65
C ASP A 154 -11.22 -2.10 6.30
N LEU A 155 -11.22 -1.73 5.02
CA LEU A 155 -12.23 -0.84 4.46
C LEU A 155 -13.56 -1.58 4.26
N ASN A 156 -14.65 -0.87 4.49
CA ASN A 156 -16.01 -1.35 4.30
C ASN A 156 -16.52 -1.01 2.90
N TYR A 157 -16.33 -1.94 1.96
CA TYR A 157 -16.80 -1.80 0.58
C TYR A 157 -18.33 -1.86 0.41
N GLU A 158 -19.09 -2.18 1.46
CA GLU A 158 -20.55 -2.04 1.45
C GLU A 158 -20.98 -0.58 1.67
N SER A 159 -20.07 0.32 2.08
CA SER A 159 -20.37 1.74 2.27
C SER A 159 -20.49 2.46 0.91
N PRO A 160 -21.66 3.00 0.55
CA PRO A 160 -21.85 3.67 -0.74
C PRO A 160 -21.07 4.98 -0.91
N SER A 161 -20.50 5.51 0.17
CA SER A 161 -19.73 6.77 0.17
C SER A 161 -18.23 6.56 0.01
N LEU A 162 -17.77 5.31 0.00
CA LEU A 162 -16.38 4.95 -0.20
C LEU A 162 -16.00 4.90 -1.70
N TRP A 163 -16.99 4.66 -2.59
CA TRP A 163 -16.79 4.51 -4.04
C TRP A 163 -17.73 5.38 -4.87
#